data_AF-A0A4V2Y210-F1
#
_entry.id   AF-A0A4V2Y210-F1
#
_cell.length_a   1.000
_cell.length_b   1.000
_cell.length_c   1.000
_cell.angle_alpha   90.00
_cell.angle_beta   90.00
_cell.angle_gamma   90.00
#
_symmetry.space_group_name_H-M   'P 1'
#
loop_
_entity.id
_entity.type
_entity.pdbx_description
1 polymer ?
#
loop_
_entity_poly.entity_id
_entity_poly.type
_entity_poly.pdbx_seq_one_letter_code
_entity_poly.pdbx_strand_id
1 'polypeptide(L)'
;MSAMDENGRGWRGAVERRQARRQAANAREAAGRRSWERRTQRGWPAVRTLLTIMLVTLAAFSLTDSAFSYWEATILRDEGVPATGLVEKIGRPNKGPRYADVRFTTRDGRAVSARVDNWQGLPAEGDRVAVCYAPRKPRKYVQDARVCPDFGVVRFGVVTGSGSLGLAIAVWVPWLVRRRRRSGITVAGGG
;
A
#
# COMPACT_ATOMS: atom_id res chain seq x y z
N MET A 1 -85.47 8.15 19.60
CA MET A 1 -84.21 8.78 19.12
C MET A 1 -83.22 8.87 20.28
N SER A 2 -82.38 7.86 20.52
CA SER A 2 -81.08 7.99 21.25
C SER A 2 -80.41 6.61 21.44
N ALA A 3 -80.03 5.94 20.35
CA ALA A 3 -79.25 4.69 20.45
C ALA A 3 -78.20 4.51 19.33
N MET A 4 -78.25 5.37 18.29
CA MET A 4 -77.35 5.26 17.14
C MET A 4 -76.10 6.15 17.26
N ASP A 5 -76.05 7.07 18.22
CA ASP A 5 -74.93 8.02 18.40
C ASP A 5 -73.81 7.52 19.34
N GLU A 6 -74.06 6.45 20.09
CA GLU A 6 -73.07 5.91 21.04
C GLU A 6 -72.04 4.97 20.39
N ASN A 7 -72.42 4.25 19.33
CA ASN A 7 -71.52 3.34 18.60
C ASN A 7 -70.45 4.08 17.76
N GLY A 8 -70.72 5.32 17.34
CA GLY A 8 -69.77 6.12 16.54
C GLY A 8 -68.57 6.65 17.33
N ARG A 9 -68.70 6.78 18.66
CA ARG A 9 -67.62 7.30 19.54
C ARG A 9 -66.56 6.24 19.86
N GLY A 10 -66.96 4.97 20.01
CA GLY A 10 -66.03 3.87 20.29
C GLY A 10 -65.04 3.60 19.16
N TRP A 11 -65.51 3.70 17.90
CA TRP A 11 -64.69 3.38 16.73
C TRP A 11 -63.61 4.44 16.46
N ARG A 12 -63.91 5.74 16.64
CA ARG A 12 -62.92 6.83 16.51
C ARG A 12 -61.78 6.69 17.51
N GLY A 13 -62.08 6.41 18.77
CA GLY A 13 -61.05 6.19 19.80
C GLY A 13 -60.19 4.94 19.54
N ALA A 14 -60.74 3.89 18.90
CA ALA A 14 -59.96 2.73 18.48
C ALA A 14 -58.98 3.05 17.34
N VAL A 15 -59.38 3.89 16.38
CA VAL A 15 -58.52 4.34 15.26
C VAL A 15 -57.40 5.24 15.76
N GLU A 16 -57.68 6.22 16.62
CA GLU A 16 -56.68 7.11 17.20
C GLU A 16 -55.63 6.34 17.99
N ARG A 17 -56.03 5.35 18.81
CA ARG A 17 -55.10 4.48 19.54
C ARG A 17 -54.20 3.67 18.60
N ARG A 18 -54.72 3.21 17.46
CA ARG A 18 -53.91 2.50 16.45
C ARG A 18 -52.93 3.45 15.76
N GLN A 19 -53.33 4.68 15.43
CA GLN A 19 -52.44 5.69 14.84
C GLN A 19 -51.34 6.11 15.82
N ALA A 20 -51.69 6.37 17.09
CA ALA A 20 -50.72 6.69 18.13
C ALA A 20 -49.69 5.56 18.34
N ARG A 21 -50.14 4.29 18.34
CA ARG A 21 -49.23 3.13 18.41
C ARG A 21 -48.30 3.02 17.21
N ARG A 22 -48.80 3.29 15.99
CA ARG A 22 -47.97 3.31 14.78
C ARG A 22 -46.96 4.46 14.79
N GLN A 23 -47.37 5.65 15.22
CA GLN A 23 -46.47 6.78 15.38
C GLN A 23 -45.39 6.51 16.43
N ALA A 24 -45.74 5.91 17.57
CA ALA A 24 -44.78 5.52 18.61
C ALA A 24 -43.80 4.44 18.12
N ALA A 25 -44.26 3.45 17.34
CA ALA A 25 -43.40 2.45 16.73
C ALA A 25 -42.42 3.07 15.73
N ASN A 26 -42.92 3.92 14.82
CA ASN A 26 -42.09 4.64 13.85
C ASN A 26 -41.06 5.56 14.52
N ALA A 27 -41.45 6.23 15.62
CA ALA A 27 -40.55 7.09 16.39
C ALA A 27 -39.41 6.28 17.05
N ARG A 28 -39.71 5.08 17.57
CA ARG A 28 -38.70 4.17 18.15
C ARG A 28 -37.75 3.63 17.09
N GLU A 29 -38.26 3.24 15.92
CA GLU A 29 -37.41 2.81 14.80
C GLU A 29 -36.49 3.95 14.32
N ALA A 30 -37.02 5.16 14.16
CA ALA A 30 -36.25 6.33 13.77
C ALA A 30 -35.16 6.66 14.81
N ALA A 31 -35.47 6.55 16.11
CA ALA A 31 -34.51 6.74 17.19
C ALA A 31 -33.41 5.65 17.16
N GLY A 32 -33.81 4.39 16.91
CA GLY A 32 -32.88 3.26 16.75
C GLY A 32 -31.88 3.49 15.62
N ARG A 33 -32.36 3.86 14.42
CA ARG A 33 -31.51 4.17 13.25
C ARG A 33 -30.53 5.32 13.53
N ARG A 34 -31.02 6.43 14.11
CA ARG A 34 -30.17 7.58 14.49
C ARG A 34 -29.11 7.22 15.54
N SER A 35 -29.39 6.26 16.42
CA SER A 35 -28.41 5.78 17.42
C SER A 35 -27.30 4.96 16.78
N TRP A 36 -27.65 4.18 15.75
CA TRP A 36 -26.71 3.32 15.02
C TRP A 36 -25.80 4.13 14.09
N GLU A 37 -26.37 5.12 13.39
CA GLU A 37 -25.61 6.09 12.58
C GLU A 37 -24.61 6.90 13.41
N ARG A 38 -24.98 7.32 14.63
CA ARG A 38 -24.07 8.04 15.52
C ARG A 38 -22.90 7.19 15.99
N ARG A 39 -23.12 5.89 16.27
CA ARG A 39 -22.04 4.96 16.66
C ARG A 39 -21.07 4.69 15.51
N THR A 40 -21.59 4.48 14.31
CA THR A 40 -20.76 4.28 13.12
C THR A 40 -19.99 5.54 12.72
N GLN A 41 -20.59 6.73 12.83
CA GLN A 41 -19.89 8.00 12.56
C GLN A 41 -18.77 8.31 13.56
N ARG A 42 -18.84 7.84 14.81
CA ARG A 42 -17.83 8.15 15.84
C ARG A 42 -16.50 7.40 15.62
N GLY A 43 -16.52 6.21 15.02
CA GLY A 43 -15.32 5.41 14.76
C GLY A 43 -14.68 5.63 13.38
N TRP A 44 -15.45 6.14 12.42
CA TRP A 44 -14.99 6.38 11.04
C TRP A 44 -13.76 7.31 10.87
N PRO A 45 -13.59 8.41 11.64
CA PRO A 45 -12.43 9.28 11.45
C PRO A 45 -11.13 8.60 11.90
N ALA A 46 -11.17 7.79 12.98
CA ALA A 46 -10.01 7.07 13.47
C ALA A 46 -9.55 6.00 12.46
N VAL A 47 -10.48 5.18 11.96
CA VAL A 47 -10.20 4.14 10.96
C VAL A 47 -9.62 4.75 9.67
N ARG A 48 -10.19 5.86 9.18
CA ARG A 48 -9.67 6.56 7.99
C ARG A 48 -8.27 7.11 8.21
N THR A 49 -8.00 7.68 9.38
CA THR A 49 -6.68 8.23 9.72
C THR A 49 -5.64 7.10 9.76
N LEU A 50 -5.95 5.99 10.42
CA LEU A 50 -5.09 4.81 10.47
C LEU A 50 -4.82 4.23 9.07
N LEU A 51 -5.87 4.10 8.24
CA LEU A 51 -5.72 3.63 6.87
C LEU A 51 -4.83 4.56 6.03
N THR A 52 -4.97 5.87 6.20
CA THR A 52 -4.14 6.86 5.49
C THR A 52 -2.68 6.74 5.92
N ILE A 53 -2.42 6.65 7.23
CA ILE A 53 -1.06 6.47 7.77
C ILE A 53 -0.45 5.18 7.21
N MET A 54 -1.22 4.09 7.19
CA MET A 54 -0.77 2.81 6.64
C MET A 54 -0.38 2.92 5.16
N LEU A 55 -1.23 3.56 4.34
CA LEU A 55 -0.98 3.74 2.90
C LEU A 55 0.23 4.64 2.63
N VAL A 56 0.37 5.74 3.36
CA VAL A 56 1.51 6.66 3.23
C VAL A 56 2.81 5.97 3.64
N THR A 57 2.79 5.21 4.73
CA THR A 57 3.96 4.46 5.21
C THR A 57 4.37 3.40 4.19
N LEU A 58 3.42 2.65 3.64
CA LEU A 58 3.67 1.66 2.59
C LEU A 58 4.25 2.32 1.33
N ALA A 59 3.72 3.49 0.95
CA ALA A 59 4.23 4.24 -0.20
C ALA A 59 5.67 4.71 0.02
N ALA A 60 5.96 5.31 1.18
CA ALA A 60 7.30 5.78 1.52
C ALA A 60 8.32 4.63 1.54
N PHE A 61 7.97 3.50 2.15
CA PHE A 61 8.82 2.32 2.17
C PHE A 61 9.10 1.80 0.75
N SER A 62 8.05 1.65 -0.08
CA SER A 62 8.19 1.17 -1.46
C SER A 62 9.05 2.07 -2.33
N LEU A 63 8.91 3.39 -2.20
CA LEU A 63 9.71 4.37 -2.95
C LEU A 63 11.17 4.39 -2.49
N THR A 64 11.41 4.23 -1.18
CA THR A 64 12.78 4.19 -0.62
C THR A 64 13.53 2.95 -1.09
N ASP A 65 12.87 1.79 -1.06
CA ASP A 65 13.42 0.52 -1.56
C ASP A 65 13.69 0.58 -3.07
N SER A 66 12.80 1.22 -3.84
CA SER A 66 12.99 1.47 -5.27
C SER A 66 14.19 2.38 -5.55
N ALA A 67 14.34 3.47 -4.79
CA ALA A 67 15.45 4.39 -4.95
C ALA A 67 16.79 3.73 -4.62
N PHE A 68 16.81 2.88 -3.58
CA PHE A 68 17.99 2.12 -3.23
C PHE A 68 18.35 1.10 -4.32
N SER A 69 17.38 0.34 -4.81
CA SER A 69 17.58 -0.62 -5.91
C SER A 69 18.03 0.08 -7.21
N TYR A 70 17.47 1.25 -7.50
CA TYR A 70 17.86 2.08 -8.64
C TYR A 70 19.33 2.54 -8.51
N TRP A 71 19.72 3.00 -7.32
CA TRP A 71 21.09 3.42 -7.06
C TRP A 71 22.10 2.29 -7.29
N GLU A 72 21.80 1.08 -6.81
CA GLU A 72 22.67 -0.09 -7.03
C GLU A 72 22.77 -0.47 -8.51
N ALA A 73 21.65 -0.43 -9.24
CA ALA A 73 21.62 -0.66 -10.68
C ALA A 73 22.43 0.41 -11.46
N THR A 74 22.38 1.68 -11.06
CA THR A 74 23.16 2.75 -11.71
C THR A 74 24.66 2.58 -11.51
N ILE A 75 25.11 2.16 -10.32
CA ILE A 75 26.53 1.90 -10.07
C ILE A 75 27.06 0.84 -11.04
N LEU A 76 26.34 -0.28 -11.22
CA LEU A 76 26.75 -1.34 -12.15
C LEU A 76 26.62 -0.93 -13.61
N ARG A 77 25.69 -0.04 -13.95
CA ARG A 77 25.55 0.49 -15.30
C ARG A 77 26.70 1.43 -15.68
N ASP A 78 27.08 2.33 -14.78
CA ASP A 78 28.02 3.42 -15.07
C ASP A 78 29.47 3.00 -14.80
N GLU A 79 29.70 2.17 -13.78
CA GLU A 79 31.03 1.73 -13.35
C GLU A 79 31.29 0.24 -13.59
N GLY A 80 30.34 -0.49 -14.19
CA GLY A 80 30.42 -1.93 -14.39
C GLY A 80 31.62 -2.35 -15.23
N VAL A 81 32.49 -3.18 -14.66
CA VAL A 81 33.62 -3.78 -15.38
C VAL A 81 33.37 -5.27 -15.55
N PRO A 82 33.46 -5.79 -16.79
CA PRO A 82 33.35 -7.23 -17.02
C PRO A 82 34.58 -7.96 -16.49
N ALA A 83 34.38 -9.14 -15.92
CA ALA A 83 35.42 -10.08 -15.53
C ALA A 83 34.96 -11.52 -15.75
N THR A 84 35.93 -12.40 -15.97
CA THR A 84 35.68 -13.84 -15.99
C THR A 84 35.93 -14.41 -14.59
N GLY A 85 34.92 -15.06 -14.03
CA GLY A 85 34.99 -15.71 -12.73
C GLY A 85 34.84 -17.23 -12.83
N LEU A 86 35.27 -17.92 -11.77
CA LEU A 86 35.05 -19.35 -11.54
C LEU A 86 33.98 -19.51 -10.46
N VAL A 87 32.97 -20.33 -10.73
CA VAL A 87 31.96 -20.68 -9.72
C VAL A 87 32.58 -21.63 -8.72
N GLU A 88 32.75 -21.19 -7.48
CA GLU A 88 33.31 -22.02 -6.40
C GLU A 88 32.25 -22.88 -5.73
N LYS A 89 31.04 -22.32 -5.54
CA LYS A 89 29.99 -22.98 -4.78
C LYS A 89 28.61 -22.49 -5.18
N ILE A 90 27.63 -23.37 -5.19
CA ILE A 90 26.21 -23.03 -5.32
C ILE A 90 25.54 -23.16 -3.96
N GLY A 91 24.85 -22.10 -3.55
CA GLY A 91 24.08 -22.06 -2.33
C GLY A 91 22.58 -21.98 -2.59
N ARG A 92 21.81 -22.65 -1.73
CA ARG A 92 20.37 -22.48 -1.64
C ARG A 92 20.01 -22.03 -0.22
N PRO A 93 19.61 -20.77 -0.01
CA PRO A 93 19.13 -20.34 1.29
C PRO A 93 17.82 -21.04 1.62
N ASN A 94 17.52 -21.23 2.92
CA ASN A 94 16.26 -21.82 3.38
C ASN A 94 15.03 -21.05 2.86
N LYS A 95 15.16 -19.73 2.69
CA LYS A 95 14.20 -18.85 2.02
C LYS A 95 14.98 -17.90 1.12
N GLY A 96 14.69 -17.90 -0.18
CA GLY A 96 15.32 -16.99 -1.16
C GLY A 96 15.76 -17.67 -2.46
N PRO A 97 16.20 -16.87 -3.44
CA PRO A 97 16.75 -17.39 -4.69
C PRO A 97 18.05 -18.16 -4.45
N ARG A 98 18.37 -19.07 -5.37
CA ARG A 98 19.69 -19.73 -5.38
C ARG A 98 20.76 -18.68 -5.70
N TYR A 99 21.93 -18.86 -5.12
CA TYR A 99 23.09 -18.02 -5.39
C TYR A 99 24.29 -18.87 -5.77
N ALA A 100 25.26 -18.26 -6.42
CA ALA A 100 26.56 -18.85 -6.70
C ALA A 100 27.64 -17.93 -6.13
N ASP A 101 28.58 -18.50 -5.38
CA ASP A 101 29.79 -17.81 -4.96
C ASP A 101 30.80 -17.92 -6.11
N VAL A 102 31.18 -16.76 -6.66
CA VAL A 102 32.07 -16.65 -7.83
C VAL A 102 33.35 -15.97 -7.42
N ARG A 103 34.47 -16.61 -7.75
CA ARG A 103 35.80 -16.02 -7.59
C ARG A 103 36.30 -15.48 -8.91
N PHE A 104 36.65 -14.21 -8.93
CA PHE A 104 37.18 -13.53 -10.11
C PHE A 104 38.35 -12.61 -9.72
N THR A 105 39.10 -12.17 -10.72
CA THR A 105 40.18 -11.21 -10.54
C THR A 105 39.69 -9.85 -11.03
N THR A 106 39.79 -8.85 -10.15
CA THR A 106 39.49 -7.46 -10.49
C THR A 106 40.53 -6.89 -11.47
N ARG A 107 40.22 -5.75 -12.09
CA ARG A 107 41.09 -5.07 -13.06
C ARG A 107 42.46 -4.73 -12.46
N ASP A 108 42.51 -4.48 -11.15
CA ASP A 108 43.72 -4.14 -10.42
C ASP A 108 44.50 -5.40 -9.99
N GLY A 109 44.12 -6.59 -10.47
CA GLY A 109 44.79 -7.86 -10.18
C GLY A 109 44.38 -8.51 -8.85
N ARG A 110 43.48 -7.90 -8.07
CA ARG A 110 43.02 -8.45 -6.78
C ARG A 110 42.01 -9.58 -7.00
N ALA A 111 42.25 -10.74 -6.40
CA ALA A 111 41.28 -11.83 -6.34
C ALA A 111 40.15 -11.51 -5.35
N VAL A 112 38.91 -11.69 -5.78
CA VAL A 112 37.70 -11.43 -5.01
C VAL A 112 36.75 -12.61 -5.17
N SER A 113 36.19 -13.09 -4.06
CA SER A 113 35.05 -14.02 -4.05
C SER A 113 33.81 -13.26 -3.60
N ALA A 114 32.75 -13.33 -4.41
CA ALA A 114 31.50 -12.60 -4.23
C ALA A 114 30.30 -13.52 -4.50
N ARG A 115 29.22 -13.26 -3.76
CA ARG A 115 27.94 -13.94 -3.97
C ARG A 115 27.19 -13.25 -5.10
N VAL A 116 26.72 -14.04 -6.05
CA VAL A 116 25.86 -13.58 -7.15
C VAL A 116 24.56 -14.38 -7.11
N ASP A 117 23.43 -13.68 -7.05
CA ASP A 117 22.08 -14.24 -6.96
C ASP A 117 21.22 -13.97 -8.19
N ASN A 118 21.59 -12.98 -9.01
CA ASN A 118 20.89 -12.62 -10.25
C ASN A 118 21.50 -13.30 -11.48
N TRP A 119 21.05 -14.54 -11.76
CA TRP A 119 21.52 -15.35 -12.90
C TRP A 119 20.44 -15.53 -13.96
N GLN A 120 20.79 -15.38 -15.24
CA GLN A 120 19.87 -15.72 -16.35
C GLN A 120 19.69 -17.24 -16.54
N GLY A 121 20.59 -18.02 -15.96
CA GLY A 121 20.53 -19.47 -15.80
C GLY A 121 21.60 -19.85 -14.80
N LEU A 122 21.25 -20.65 -13.78
CA LEU A 122 22.19 -20.95 -12.71
C LEU A 122 23.35 -21.81 -13.27
N PRO A 123 24.60 -21.35 -13.16
CA PRO A 123 25.76 -22.11 -13.62
C PRO A 123 26.03 -23.31 -12.70
N ALA A 124 26.86 -24.25 -13.14
CA ALA A 124 27.34 -25.35 -12.31
C ALA A 124 28.59 -24.94 -11.50
N GLU A 125 28.90 -25.69 -10.44
CA GLU A 125 30.16 -25.53 -9.73
C GLU A 125 31.33 -25.90 -10.64
N GLY A 126 32.39 -25.08 -10.64
CA GLY A 126 33.54 -25.21 -11.54
C GLY A 126 33.38 -24.52 -12.89
N ASP A 127 32.20 -23.99 -13.23
CA ASP A 127 32.00 -23.27 -14.48
C ASP A 127 32.75 -21.94 -14.50
N ARG A 128 33.21 -21.54 -15.69
CA ARG A 128 33.69 -20.18 -15.94
C ARG A 128 32.55 -19.32 -16.45
N VAL A 129 32.28 -18.23 -15.74
CA VAL A 129 31.16 -17.33 -15.99
C VAL A 129 31.63 -15.91 -16.21
N ALA A 130 30.92 -15.16 -17.05
CA ALA A 130 31.14 -13.73 -17.22
C ALA A 130 30.31 -12.98 -16.17
N VAL A 131 30.97 -12.18 -15.35
CA VAL A 131 30.34 -11.34 -14.33
C VAL A 131 30.67 -9.87 -14.59
N CYS A 132 29.78 -8.98 -14.18
CA CYS A 132 30.01 -7.55 -14.16
C CYS A 132 30.06 -7.09 -12.70
N TYR A 133 31.11 -6.36 -12.31
CA TYR A 133 31.29 -5.88 -10.95
C TYR A 133 31.59 -4.39 -10.90
N ALA A 134 31.28 -3.75 -9.77
CA ALA A 134 31.66 -2.36 -9.51
C ALA A 134 33.04 -2.27 -8.83
N PRO A 135 34.04 -1.57 -9.40
CA PRO A 135 35.40 -1.51 -8.85
C PRO A 135 35.49 -0.97 -7.42
N ARG A 136 34.61 -0.03 -7.04
CA ARG A 136 34.58 0.55 -5.69
C ARG A 136 34.16 -0.45 -4.61
N LYS A 137 33.30 -1.41 -4.96
CA LYS A 137 32.77 -2.42 -4.02
C LYS A 137 32.57 -3.77 -4.73
N PRO A 138 33.66 -4.44 -5.15
CA PRO A 138 33.61 -5.62 -6.01
C PRO A 138 33.03 -6.87 -5.33
N ARG A 139 32.81 -6.84 -4.01
CA ARG A 139 32.15 -7.93 -3.27
C ARG A 139 30.64 -7.76 -3.14
N LYS A 140 30.17 -6.51 -3.19
CA LYS A 140 28.77 -6.17 -2.91
C LYS A 140 27.99 -6.01 -4.21
N TYR A 141 28.63 -5.48 -5.24
CA TYR A 141 28.01 -5.20 -6.54
C TYR A 141 28.64 -6.09 -7.59
N VAL A 142 28.06 -7.28 -7.76
CA VAL A 142 28.43 -8.26 -8.78
C VAL A 142 27.15 -8.90 -9.31
N GLN A 143 27.04 -8.99 -10.63
CA GLN A 143 25.94 -9.66 -11.31
C GLN A 143 26.44 -10.48 -12.50
N ASP A 144 25.60 -11.38 -13.00
CA ASP A 144 25.80 -12.03 -14.30
C ASP A 144 25.92 -10.94 -15.38
N ALA A 145 26.99 -10.99 -16.20
CA ALA A 145 27.22 -10.01 -17.25
C ALA A 145 26.15 -10.05 -18.36
N ARG A 146 25.41 -11.16 -18.47
CA ARG A 146 24.30 -11.31 -19.44
C ARG A 146 23.03 -10.60 -18.98
N VAL A 147 22.89 -10.40 -17.67
CA VAL A 147 21.74 -9.72 -17.09
C VAL A 147 22.01 -8.22 -17.18
N CYS A 148 21.25 -7.53 -18.02
CA CYS A 148 21.19 -6.07 -17.98
C CYS A 148 20.74 -5.65 -16.56
N PRO A 149 21.22 -4.50 -16.03
CA PRO A 149 20.77 -4.00 -14.72
C PRO A 149 19.25 -4.06 -14.64
N ASP A 150 18.73 -4.91 -13.75
CA ASP A 150 17.30 -5.18 -13.68
C ASP A 150 16.60 -4.04 -12.93
N PHE A 151 15.76 -3.29 -13.64
CA PHE A 151 14.92 -2.24 -13.07
C PHE A 151 13.53 -2.76 -12.67
N GLY A 152 13.29 -4.07 -12.70
CA GLY A 152 12.01 -4.70 -12.40
C GLY A 152 11.51 -4.39 -10.98
N VAL A 153 12.38 -4.51 -9.98
CA VAL A 153 12.07 -4.16 -8.57
C VAL A 153 11.75 -2.67 -8.44
N VAL A 154 12.51 -1.81 -9.14
CA VAL A 154 12.26 -0.36 -9.17
C VAL A 154 10.88 -0.05 -9.75
N ARG A 155 10.50 -0.69 -10.87
CA ARG A 155 9.16 -0.51 -11.47
C ARG A 155 8.05 -0.94 -10.52
N PHE A 156 8.22 -2.07 -9.85
CA PHE A 156 7.22 -2.57 -8.92
C PHE A 156 7.01 -1.63 -7.73
N GLY A 157 8.10 -1.16 -7.12
CA GLY A 157 7.99 -0.24 -5.98
C GLY A 157 7.50 1.15 -6.37
N VAL A 158 7.81 1.65 -7.58
CA VAL A 158 7.22 2.90 -8.11
C VAL A 158 5.71 2.75 -8.33
N VAL A 159 5.24 1.67 -8.94
CA VAL A 159 3.80 1.42 -9.18
C VAL A 159 3.06 1.27 -7.86
N THR A 160 3.58 0.45 -6.95
CA THR A 160 2.96 0.20 -5.63
C THR A 160 2.94 1.46 -4.77
N GLY A 161 4.06 2.21 -4.76
CA GLY A 161 4.17 3.46 -4.01
C GLY A 161 3.21 4.52 -4.54
N SER A 162 3.17 4.72 -5.85
CA SER A 162 2.28 5.71 -6.49
C SER A 162 0.80 5.36 -6.32
N GLY A 163 0.44 4.08 -6.47
CA GLY A 163 -0.94 3.61 -6.27
C GLY A 163 -1.43 3.82 -4.84
N SER A 164 -0.58 3.53 -3.86
CA SER A 164 -0.90 3.73 -2.43
C SER A 164 -1.10 5.20 -2.08
N LEU A 165 -0.27 6.08 -2.62
CA LEU A 165 -0.40 7.53 -2.43
C LEU A 165 -1.67 8.07 -3.10
N GLY A 166 -1.97 7.63 -4.32
CA GLY A 166 -3.21 7.99 -5.01
C GLY A 166 -4.47 7.60 -4.23
N LEU A 167 -4.49 6.42 -3.63
CA LEU A 167 -5.57 5.97 -2.74
C LEU A 167 -5.69 6.84 -1.49
N ALA A 168 -4.57 7.18 -0.84
CA ALA A 168 -4.57 8.05 0.33
C ALA A 168 -5.17 9.43 0.00
N ILE A 169 -4.80 10.02 -1.14
CA ILE A 169 -5.34 11.29 -1.63
C ILE A 169 -6.84 11.17 -1.93
N ALA A 170 -7.27 10.12 -2.62
CA ALA A 170 -8.68 9.88 -2.96
C ALA A 170 -9.57 9.76 -1.71
N VAL A 171 -9.05 9.19 -0.61
CA VAL A 171 -9.77 9.11 0.67
C VAL A 171 -9.88 10.48 1.35
N TRP A 172 -8.89 11.36 1.19
CA TRP A 172 -8.80 12.64 1.92
C TRP A 172 -9.45 13.83 1.21
N VAL A 173 -9.29 13.97 -0.10
CA VAL A 173 -9.76 15.14 -0.86
C VAL A 173 -11.27 15.37 -0.72
N PRO A 174 -12.16 14.36 -0.88
CA PRO A 174 -13.60 14.57 -0.73
C PRO A 174 -14.00 15.03 0.67
N TRP A 175 -13.26 14.62 1.71
CA TRP A 175 -13.52 15.04 3.08
C TRP A 175 -13.09 16.49 3.32
N LEU A 176 -11.92 16.89 2.82
CA LEU A 176 -11.43 18.28 2.90
C LEU A 176 -12.40 19.24 2.20
N VAL A 177 -12.92 18.87 1.03
CA VAL A 177 -13.93 19.67 0.31
C VAL A 177 -15.22 19.79 1.14
N ARG A 178 -15.70 18.70 1.74
CA ARG A 178 -16.90 18.73 2.61
C ARG A 178 -16.69 19.56 3.89
N ARG A 179 -15.50 19.53 4.49
CA ARG A 179 -15.18 20.30 5.69
C ARG A 179 -15.17 21.80 5.39
N ARG A 180 -14.54 22.23 4.28
CA ARG A 180 -14.52 23.65 3.87
C ARG A 180 -15.93 24.20 3.62
N ARG A 181 -16.83 23.43 2.99
CA ARG A 181 -18.22 23.86 2.76
C ARG A 181 -19.03 24.10 4.05
N ARG A 182 -18.72 23.39 5.15
CA ARG A 182 -19.41 23.60 6.43
C ARG A 182 -18.89 24.81 7.21
N SER A 183 -17.66 25.24 6.96
CA SER A 183 -17.03 26.37 7.66
C SER A 183 -17.33 27.73 7.03
N GLY A 184 -17.88 27.78 5.81
CA GLY A 184 -18.14 29.03 5.08
C GLY A 184 -19.54 29.64 5.27
N ILE A 185 -20.36 29.16 6.22
CA ILE A 185 -21.77 29.61 6.38
C ILE A 185 -21.95 30.67 7.49
N THR A 186 -20.91 31.09 8.20
CA THR A 186 -21.05 31.94 9.41
C THR A 186 -20.69 33.42 9.25
N VAL A 187 -20.73 33.99 8.04
CA VAL A 187 -20.50 35.45 7.85
C VAL A 187 -21.49 36.04 6.83
N ALA A 188 -22.76 36.18 7.24
CA ALA A 188 -23.70 37.13 6.63
C ALA A 188 -24.93 37.24 7.54
N GLY A 189 -24.91 38.18 8.49
CA GLY A 189 -26.02 38.41 9.41
C GLY A 189 -25.66 39.42 10.49
N GLY A 190 -25.12 40.56 10.09
CA GLY A 190 -24.78 41.67 10.96
C GLY A 190 -24.78 42.95 10.14
N GLY A 191 -25.98 43.50 9.94
CA GLY A 191 -26.28 44.74 9.23
C GLY A 191 -27.76 45.03 9.37
#